data_AF-A0A522JZX3-F1
#
_entry.id   AF-A0A522JZX3-F1
#
_cell.length_a   1.000
_cell.length_b   1.000
_cell.length_c   1.000
_cell.angle_alpha   90.00
_cell.angle_beta   90.00
_cell.angle_gamma   90.00
#
_symmetry.space_group_name_H-M   'P 1'
#
loop_
_entity.id
_entity.type
_entity.pdbx_description
1 polymer ?
#
loop_
_entity_poly.entity_id
_entity_poly.type
_entity_poly.pdbx_seq_one_letter_code
_entity_poly.pdbx_strand_id
1 'polypeptide(L)'
;MAMMLSGMCTSVQAALDEMFAQSHGLTGRWRECSDRAFAKMRRGFSAQVFDQLNVTLLALARPLMDAHRWHGLRVVAADGSRLCVSTRRGAELDADHYAFALYLPGAELTLHATLHPADGSERQMLFESLDATEPDDLLVLDRGLIGNAMCCCRLKTDQQIEVLPTEN
;
A
#
# COMPACT_ATOMS: atom_id res chain seq x y z
N MET A 1 -8.01 7.33 -11.49
CA MET A 1 -8.40 6.97 -10.11
C MET A 1 -7.28 6.13 -9.47
N ALA A 2 -6.04 6.63 -9.50
CA ALA A 2 -4.83 5.81 -9.31
C ALA A 2 -3.88 6.33 -8.21
N MET A 3 -4.06 7.56 -7.71
CA MET A 3 -3.02 8.22 -6.92
C MET A 3 -2.83 7.70 -5.48
N MET A 4 -3.78 6.90 -4.98
CA MET A 4 -3.66 6.21 -3.68
C MET A 4 -3.35 4.72 -3.84
N LEU A 5 -3.32 4.21 -5.07
CA LEU A 5 -3.36 2.78 -5.37
C LEU A 5 -2.12 2.28 -6.13
N SER A 6 -1.57 3.04 -7.09
CA SER A 6 -0.40 2.60 -7.86
C SER A 6 0.91 2.88 -7.13
N GLY A 7 1.85 1.93 -7.16
CA GLY A 7 3.24 2.11 -6.70
C GLY A 7 3.86 3.41 -7.23
N MET A 8 4.34 4.25 -6.32
CA MET A 8 4.81 5.61 -6.64
C MET A 8 6.14 5.60 -7.39
N CYS A 9 6.12 5.43 -8.72
CA CYS A 9 7.28 5.65 -9.59
C CYS A 9 7.28 7.03 -10.26
N THR A 10 6.33 7.92 -9.94
CA THR A 10 6.17 9.23 -10.61
C THR A 10 5.95 10.37 -9.62
N SER A 11 6.20 11.61 -10.06
CA SER A 11 5.94 12.79 -9.22
C SER A 11 4.44 12.97 -8.98
N VAL A 12 4.05 13.51 -7.82
CA VAL A 12 2.64 13.80 -7.49
C VAL A 12 1.95 14.61 -8.59
N GLN A 13 2.65 15.59 -9.18
CA GLN A 13 2.10 16.38 -10.28
C GLN A 13 1.83 15.52 -11.52
N ALA A 14 2.73 14.61 -11.90
CA ALA A 14 2.54 13.76 -13.06
C ALA A 14 1.35 12.79 -12.85
N ALA A 15 1.22 12.22 -11.64
CA ALA A 15 0.11 11.37 -11.28
C ALA A 15 -1.24 12.11 -11.31
N LEU A 16 -1.27 13.36 -10.82
CA LEU A 16 -2.45 14.23 -10.93
C LEU A 16 -2.80 14.52 -12.40
N ASP A 17 -1.81 14.93 -13.19
CA ASP A 17 -2.02 15.30 -14.59
C ASP A 17 -2.55 14.12 -15.43
N GLU A 18 -2.08 12.89 -15.14
CA GLU A 18 -2.57 11.66 -15.77
C GLU A 18 -3.97 11.29 -15.29
N MET A 19 -4.22 11.36 -13.98
CA MET A 19 -5.53 11.03 -13.41
C MET A 19 -6.63 11.91 -14.02
N PHE A 20 -6.40 13.22 -14.11
CA PHE A 20 -7.41 14.13 -14.66
C PHE A 20 -7.58 13.95 -16.17
N ALA A 21 -6.49 13.67 -16.91
CA ALA A 21 -6.61 13.34 -18.34
C ALA A 21 -7.51 12.11 -18.54
N GLN A 22 -7.32 11.04 -17.77
CA GLN A 22 -8.15 9.84 -17.82
C GLN A 22 -9.61 10.13 -17.45
N SER A 23 -9.88 10.93 -16.41
CA SER A 23 -11.27 11.26 -16.03
C SER A 23 -12.01 12.09 -17.07
N HIS A 24 -11.28 12.85 -17.90
CA HIS A 24 -11.83 13.61 -19.01
C HIS A 24 -11.83 12.85 -20.34
N GLY A 25 -11.38 11.59 -20.37
CA GLY A 25 -11.25 10.81 -21.60
C GLY A 25 -10.21 11.37 -22.58
N LEU A 26 -9.24 12.14 -22.08
CA LEU A 26 -8.19 12.76 -22.88
C LEU A 26 -6.97 11.83 -22.96
N THR A 27 -6.35 11.79 -24.14
CA THR A 27 -5.03 11.16 -24.31
C THR A 27 -3.94 12.20 -24.00
N GLY A 28 -3.03 11.87 -23.07
CA GLY A 28 -1.93 12.76 -22.67
C GLY A 28 -2.02 13.21 -21.21
N ARG A 29 -1.43 14.37 -20.90
CA ARG A 29 -1.42 14.96 -19.55
C ARG A 29 -2.29 16.20 -19.52
N TRP A 30 -3.19 16.30 -18.54
CA TRP A 30 -4.08 17.44 -18.36
C TRP A 30 -3.94 17.98 -16.94
N ARG A 31 -3.52 19.24 -16.81
CA ARG A 31 -3.33 19.87 -15.51
C ARG A 31 -4.59 20.59 -15.05
N GLU A 32 -5.38 19.92 -14.23
CA GLU A 32 -6.51 20.53 -13.52
C GLU A 32 -6.08 21.20 -12.20
N CYS A 33 -5.11 20.58 -11.50
CA CYS A 33 -4.66 21.04 -10.18
C CYS A 33 -3.14 20.90 -10.04
N SER A 34 -2.52 21.88 -9.36
CA SER A 34 -1.11 21.75 -9.00
C SER A 34 -0.91 20.87 -7.78
N ASP A 35 0.24 20.22 -7.66
CA ASP A 35 0.68 19.49 -6.48
C ASP A 35 0.58 20.33 -5.20
N ARG A 36 0.87 21.64 -5.26
CA ARG A 36 0.74 22.60 -4.16
C ARG A 36 -0.71 22.85 -3.78
N ALA A 37 -1.59 23.04 -4.77
CA ALA A 37 -3.01 23.26 -4.53
C ALA A 37 -3.65 21.98 -3.95
N PHE A 38 -3.29 20.82 -4.48
CA PHE A 38 -3.68 19.53 -3.93
C PHE A 38 -3.17 19.35 -2.49
N ALA A 39 -1.90 19.63 -2.22
CA ALA A 39 -1.33 19.56 -0.87
C ALA A 39 -1.97 20.56 0.10
N LYS A 40 -2.43 21.72 -0.37
CA LYS A 40 -3.18 22.69 0.46
C LYS A 40 -4.57 22.18 0.78
N MET A 41 -5.28 21.63 -0.20
CA MET A 41 -6.61 21.03 -0.02
C MET A 41 -6.54 19.82 0.94
N ARG A 42 -5.53 18.96 0.77
CA ARG A 42 -5.29 17.78 1.61
C ARG A 42 -5.24 18.11 3.11
N ARG A 43 -4.69 19.28 3.49
CA ARG A 43 -4.61 19.71 4.90
C ARG A 43 -5.98 19.93 5.56
N GLY A 44 -7.04 20.11 4.77
CA GLY A 44 -8.40 20.25 5.28
C GLY A 44 -9.08 18.93 5.64
N PHE A 45 -8.44 17.80 5.38
CA PHE A 45 -8.99 16.47 5.65
C PHE A 45 -8.24 15.79 6.80
N SER A 46 -8.98 15.08 7.66
CA SER A 46 -8.38 14.21 8.68
C SER A 46 -7.84 12.93 8.05
N ALA A 47 -6.90 12.26 8.73
CA ALA A 47 -6.37 10.96 8.32
C ALA A 47 -7.49 9.91 8.13
N GLN A 48 -8.50 9.91 9.01
CA GLN A 48 -9.65 8.99 8.94
C GLN A 48 -10.42 9.06 7.63
N VAL A 49 -10.49 10.22 6.98
CA VAL A 49 -11.15 10.35 5.66
C VAL A 49 -10.37 9.56 4.60
N PHE A 50 -9.05 9.50 4.69
CA PHE A 50 -8.22 8.71 3.77
C PHE A 50 -8.40 7.22 4.00
N ASP A 51 -8.57 6.77 5.24
CA ASP A 51 -8.86 5.36 5.55
C ASP A 51 -10.19 4.93 4.95
N GLN A 52 -11.25 5.72 5.16
CA GLN A 52 -12.57 5.43 4.59
C GLN A 52 -12.58 5.49 3.06
N LEU A 53 -11.82 6.43 2.48
CA LEU A 53 -11.63 6.51 1.05
C LEU A 53 -10.91 5.26 0.52
N ASN A 54 -9.86 4.79 1.21
CA ASN A 54 -9.15 3.58 0.81
C ASN A 54 -10.08 2.35 0.79
N VAL A 55 -10.87 2.14 1.84
CA VAL A 55 -11.88 1.07 1.89
C VAL A 55 -12.84 1.15 0.71
N THR A 56 -13.34 2.35 0.41
CA THR A 56 -14.28 2.57 -0.70
C THR A 56 -13.63 2.30 -2.05
N LEU A 57 -12.38 2.75 -2.24
CA LEU A 57 -11.62 2.52 -3.47
C LEU A 57 -11.32 1.04 -3.70
N LEU A 58 -10.92 0.32 -2.65
CA LEU A 58 -10.68 -1.13 -2.71
C LEU A 58 -11.96 -1.89 -3.04
N ALA A 59 -13.10 -1.49 -2.47
CA ALA A 59 -14.40 -2.08 -2.80
C ALA A 59 -14.76 -1.89 -4.29
N LEU A 60 -14.49 -0.71 -4.85
CA LEU A 60 -14.70 -0.44 -6.28
C LEU A 60 -13.68 -1.17 -7.18
N ALA A 61 -12.46 -1.39 -6.70
CA ALA A 61 -11.40 -2.09 -7.41
C ALA A 61 -11.52 -3.63 -7.32
N ARG A 62 -12.50 -4.16 -6.55
CA ARG A 62 -12.67 -5.61 -6.33
C ARG A 62 -12.66 -6.44 -7.62
N PRO A 63 -13.33 -6.05 -8.74
CA PRO A 63 -13.27 -6.83 -9.98
C PRO A 63 -11.86 -6.93 -10.59
N LEU A 64 -11.03 -5.89 -10.44
CA LEU A 64 -9.64 -5.92 -10.89
C LEU A 64 -8.82 -6.84 -9.98
N MET A 65 -8.99 -6.73 -8.67
CA MET A 65 -8.32 -7.58 -7.69
C MET A 65 -8.62 -9.07 -7.92
N ASP A 66 -9.89 -9.41 -8.14
CA ASP A 66 -10.32 -10.79 -8.34
C ASP A 66 -9.83 -11.39 -9.67
N ALA A 67 -9.54 -10.57 -10.68
CA ALA A 67 -8.95 -11.01 -11.95
C ALA A 67 -7.49 -11.50 -11.83
N HIS A 68 -6.81 -11.15 -10.73
CA HIS A 68 -5.39 -11.45 -10.51
C HIS A 68 -5.13 -12.51 -9.44
N ARG A 69 -6.13 -13.36 -9.15
CA ARG A 69 -5.97 -14.47 -8.19
C ARG A 69 -5.06 -15.58 -8.72
N TRP A 70 -4.25 -16.15 -7.84
CA TRP A 70 -3.38 -17.30 -8.11
C TRP A 70 -3.95 -18.55 -7.44
N HIS A 71 -4.35 -19.55 -8.23
CA HIS A 71 -5.06 -20.75 -7.74
C HIS A 71 -6.23 -20.44 -6.80
N GLY A 72 -6.97 -19.37 -7.09
CA GLY A 72 -8.11 -18.91 -6.28
C GLY A 72 -7.73 -18.04 -5.08
N LEU A 73 -6.45 -17.93 -4.73
CA LEU A 73 -5.94 -17.11 -3.64
C LEU A 73 -5.60 -15.70 -4.13
N ARG A 74 -5.84 -14.69 -3.29
CA ARG A 74 -5.39 -13.32 -3.56
C ARG A 74 -3.96 -13.17 -3.05
N VAL A 75 -3.03 -12.87 -3.95
CA VAL A 75 -1.62 -12.72 -3.59
C VAL A 75 -1.41 -11.35 -2.94
N VAL A 76 -0.82 -11.33 -1.75
CA VAL A 76 -0.52 -10.11 -0.99
C VAL A 76 0.95 -10.13 -0.60
N ALA A 77 1.73 -9.18 -1.09
CA ALA A 77 3.12 -9.00 -0.70
C ALA A 77 3.22 -8.03 0.48
N ALA A 78 4.01 -8.34 1.49
CA ALA A 78 4.35 -7.40 2.55
C ALA A 78 5.77 -6.87 2.35
N ASP A 79 5.93 -5.56 2.47
CA ASP A 79 7.25 -4.92 2.39
C ASP A 79 7.38 -3.79 3.41
N GLY A 80 8.60 -3.63 3.92
CA GLY A 80 8.98 -2.61 4.88
C GLY A 80 10.17 -1.83 4.36
N SER A 81 10.11 -0.50 4.41
CA SER A 81 11.18 0.38 3.95
C SER A 81 11.48 1.47 4.98
N ARG A 82 12.76 1.68 5.28
CA ARG A 82 13.19 2.83 6.09
C ARG A 82 12.97 4.12 5.30
N LEU A 83 12.19 5.01 5.88
CA LEU A 83 11.89 6.33 5.36
C LEU A 83 12.67 7.38 6.17
N CYS A 84 13.66 8.00 5.54
CA CYS A 84 14.29 9.20 6.06
C CYS A 84 13.64 10.43 5.38
N VAL A 85 12.63 11.00 6.03
CA VAL A 85 11.91 12.18 5.53
C VAL A 85 12.53 13.44 6.09
N SER A 86 13.10 14.26 5.22
CA SER A 86 13.41 15.65 5.58
C SER A 86 12.11 16.45 5.60
N THR A 87 11.76 16.97 6.76
CA THR A 87 10.54 17.74 6.92
C THR A 87 10.81 19.19 6.57
N ARG A 88 9.83 19.87 5.95
CA ARG A 88 9.91 21.33 5.78
C ARG A 88 9.93 21.98 7.18
N ARG A 89 10.59 23.13 7.31
CA ARG A 89 10.64 23.91 8.57
C ARG A 89 9.26 23.95 9.24
N GLY A 90 9.17 23.44 10.47
CA GLY A 90 7.96 23.44 11.29
C GLY A 90 7.12 22.16 11.29
N ALA A 91 7.60 21.06 10.73
CA ALA A 91 6.95 19.75 10.79
C ALA A 91 7.95 18.64 11.14
N GLU A 92 8.80 18.85 12.14
CA GLU A 92 9.88 17.91 12.53
C GLU A 92 9.32 16.51 12.78
N LEU A 93 9.79 15.54 11.99
CA LEU A 93 9.70 14.12 12.30
C LEU A 93 11.06 13.77 12.91
N ASP A 94 11.07 13.47 14.19
CA ASP A 94 12.30 13.46 15.02
C ASP A 94 13.23 12.25 14.78
N ALA A 95 12.97 11.43 13.76
CA ALA A 95 13.75 10.23 13.49
C ALA A 95 13.49 9.67 12.08
N ASP A 96 14.32 8.69 11.70
CA ASP A 96 13.94 7.69 10.70
C ASP A 96 12.56 7.09 11.06
N HIS A 97 11.77 6.75 10.04
CA HIS A 97 10.51 6.03 10.20
C HIS A 97 10.56 4.76 9.37
N TYR A 98 9.66 3.82 9.61
CA TYR A 98 9.39 2.72 8.68
C TYR A 98 8.08 2.98 7.97
N ALA A 99 8.10 2.88 6.65
CA ALA A 99 6.90 2.73 5.84
C ALA A 99 6.68 1.23 5.62
N PHE A 100 5.57 0.70 6.10
CA PHE A 100 5.16 -0.68 5.88
C PHE A 100 3.95 -0.70 4.95
N ALA A 101 3.90 -1.66 4.03
CA ALA A 101 2.77 -1.82 3.13
C ALA A 101 2.44 -3.28 2.84
N LEU A 102 1.13 -3.54 2.69
CA LEU A 102 0.59 -4.72 2.03
C LEU A 102 0.21 -4.32 0.60
N TYR A 103 0.72 -5.06 -0.37
CA TYR A 103 0.60 -4.77 -1.79
C TYR A 103 0.01 -5.96 -2.55
N LEU A 104 -0.84 -5.69 -3.53
CA LEU A 104 -1.46 -6.67 -4.42
C LEU A 104 -0.68 -6.67 -5.74
N PRO A 105 0.37 -7.51 -5.90
CA PRO A 105 1.28 -7.42 -7.03
C PRO A 105 0.60 -7.60 -8.38
N GLY A 106 -0.42 -8.46 -8.47
CA GLY A 106 -1.11 -8.69 -9.74
C GLY A 106 -1.95 -7.50 -10.21
N ALA A 107 -2.62 -6.81 -9.29
CA ALA A 107 -3.44 -5.63 -9.59
C ALA A 107 -2.65 -4.32 -9.55
N GLU A 108 -1.40 -4.37 -9.09
CA GLU A 108 -0.56 -3.21 -8.80
C GLU A 108 -1.19 -2.21 -7.83
N LEU A 109 -1.86 -2.72 -6.78
CA LEU A 109 -2.59 -1.92 -5.80
C LEU A 109 -2.01 -2.04 -4.40
N THR A 110 -1.83 -0.91 -3.70
CA THR A 110 -1.59 -0.92 -2.26
C THR A 110 -2.88 -1.24 -1.52
N LEU A 111 -2.89 -2.35 -0.78
CA LEU A 111 -4.00 -2.78 0.07
C LEU A 111 -4.03 -1.98 1.38
N HIS A 112 -2.87 -1.86 2.02
CA HIS A 112 -2.71 -1.19 3.31
C HIS A 112 -1.32 -0.58 3.39
N ALA A 113 -1.19 0.58 4.04
CA ALA A 113 0.10 1.19 4.31
C ALA A 113 0.08 1.99 5.62
N THR A 114 1.14 1.84 6.40
CA THR A 114 1.29 2.46 7.72
C THR A 114 2.69 3.04 7.90
N LEU A 115 2.79 4.06 8.74
CA LEU A 115 4.06 4.62 9.20
C LEU A 115 4.28 4.21 10.65
N HIS A 116 5.46 3.65 10.91
CA HIS A 116 5.88 3.24 12.24
C HIS A 116 7.14 4.01 12.65
N PRO A 117 7.37 4.21 13.96
CA PRO A 117 8.64 4.75 14.46
C PRO A 117 9.82 3.83 14.11
N ALA A 118 11.05 4.38 14.06
CA ALA A 118 12.26 3.64 13.69
C ALA A 118 12.71 2.53 14.67
N ASP A 119 12.13 2.45 15.86
CA ASP A 119 12.43 1.42 16.86
C ASP A 119 11.57 0.15 16.72
N GLY A 120 10.61 0.15 15.80
CA GLY A 120 9.77 -1.02 15.50
C GLY A 120 10.49 -2.12 14.72
N SER A 121 9.93 -3.34 14.77
CA SER A 121 10.37 -4.47 13.93
C SER A 121 9.37 -4.71 12.80
N GLU A 122 9.84 -5.06 11.60
CA GLU A 122 8.98 -5.37 10.44
C GLU A 122 7.95 -6.47 10.75
N ARG A 123 8.30 -7.43 11.61
CA ARG A 123 7.37 -8.48 12.07
C ARG A 123 6.20 -7.91 12.88
N GLN A 124 6.48 -6.96 13.77
CA GLN A 124 5.43 -6.30 14.55
C GLN A 124 4.52 -5.49 13.63
N MET A 125 5.10 -4.80 12.64
CA MET A 125 4.34 -4.06 11.63
C MET A 125 3.43 -4.98 10.82
N LEU A 126 3.95 -6.14 10.38
CA LEU A 126 3.13 -7.16 9.72
C LEU A 126 1.96 -7.62 10.60
N PHE A 127 2.22 -7.92 11.88
CA PHE A 127 1.19 -8.39 12.81
C PHE A 127 0.07 -7.36 12.99
N GLU A 128 0.43 -6.09 13.15
CA GLU A 128 -0.52 -4.98 13.26
C GLU A 128 -1.36 -4.76 11.99
N SER A 129 -0.85 -5.18 10.83
CA SER A 129 -1.55 -5.05 9.55
C SER A 129 -2.35 -6.29 9.13
N LEU A 130 -2.35 -7.38 9.89
CA LEU A 130 -3.07 -8.62 9.52
C LEU A 130 -4.59 -8.40 9.40
N ASP A 131 -5.16 -7.44 10.12
CA ASP A 131 -6.60 -7.13 10.03
C ASP A 131 -7.02 -6.61 8.64
N ALA A 132 -6.07 -6.18 7.81
CA ALA A 132 -6.34 -5.78 6.43
C ALA A 132 -6.40 -6.95 5.43
N THR A 133 -6.11 -8.18 5.87
CA THR A 133 -6.08 -9.38 5.04
C THR A 133 -7.39 -10.17 5.08
N GLU A 134 -7.62 -11.02 4.07
CA GLU A 134 -8.75 -11.93 3.95
C GLU A 134 -8.29 -13.40 4.10
N PRO A 135 -9.17 -14.35 4.51
CA PRO A 135 -8.80 -15.76 4.71
C PRO A 135 -8.27 -16.48 3.46
N ASP A 136 -8.58 -15.97 2.28
CA ASP A 136 -8.13 -16.43 0.97
C ASP A 136 -6.87 -15.70 0.48
N ASP A 137 -6.21 -14.93 1.36
CA ASP A 137 -4.93 -14.29 1.05
C ASP A 137 -3.75 -15.27 1.16
N LEU A 138 -2.89 -15.20 0.15
CA LEU A 138 -1.56 -15.77 0.16
C LEU A 138 -0.56 -14.66 0.43
N LEU A 139 -0.02 -14.63 1.65
CA LEU A 139 1.02 -13.69 2.03
C LEU A 139 2.37 -14.11 1.45
N VAL A 140 3.01 -13.21 0.72
CA VAL A 140 4.37 -13.35 0.20
C VAL A 140 5.27 -12.43 1.00
N LEU A 141 6.22 -13.01 1.73
CA LEU A 141 7.05 -12.28 2.68
C LEU A 141 8.50 -12.33 2.24
N ASP A 142 9.15 -11.16 2.18
CA ASP A 142 10.59 -11.08 1.93
C ASP A 142 11.37 -11.59 3.16
N ARG A 143 12.64 -11.90 2.94
CA ARG A 143 13.58 -12.44 3.92
C ARG A 143 13.67 -11.58 5.19
N GLY A 144 13.49 -10.26 5.10
CA GLY A 144 13.50 -9.38 6.27
C GLY A 144 12.45 -9.74 7.34
N LEU A 145 11.29 -10.28 6.91
CA LEU A 145 10.12 -10.49 7.76
C LEU A 145 10.14 -11.81 8.54
N ILE A 146 10.67 -12.88 7.95
CA ILE A 146 10.66 -14.24 8.54
C ILE A 146 12.08 -14.83 8.75
N GLY A 147 13.13 -14.21 8.20
CA GLY A 147 14.53 -14.68 8.26
C GLY A 147 15.11 -14.95 6.86
N ASN A 148 16.24 -15.65 6.73
CA ASN A 148 16.97 -15.75 5.45
C ASN A 148 16.25 -16.46 4.26
N ALA A 149 14.96 -16.79 4.36
CA ALA A 149 14.17 -17.42 3.31
C ALA A 149 12.95 -16.57 2.93
N MET A 150 12.69 -16.45 1.63
CA MET A 150 11.39 -16.01 1.14
C MET A 150 10.39 -17.13 1.44
N CYS A 151 9.23 -16.80 1.97
CA CYS A 151 8.18 -17.80 2.18
C CYS A 151 6.81 -17.26 1.81
N CYS A 152 5.96 -18.20 1.39
CA CYS A 152 4.56 -17.94 1.16
C CYS A 152 3.77 -18.60 2.28
N CYS A 153 2.87 -17.85 2.89
CA CYS A 153 2.07 -18.36 3.99
C CYS A 153 0.61 -17.97 3.86
N ARG A 154 -0.24 -18.83 4.41
CA ARG A 154 -1.68 -18.60 4.48
C ARG A 154 -2.06 -18.30 5.91
N LEU A 155 -2.92 -17.31 6.10
CA LEU A 155 -3.50 -17.01 7.39
C LEU A 155 -4.63 -18.00 7.68
N LYS A 156 -4.51 -18.71 8.81
CA LYS A 156 -5.64 -19.44 9.38
C LYS A 156 -6.53 -18.48 10.15
N THR A 157 -7.78 -18.89 10.38
CA THR A 157 -8.88 -18.13 11.00
C THR A 157 -8.62 -17.63 12.44
N ASP A 158 -7.38 -17.74 12.94
CA ASP A 158 -6.94 -17.41 14.30
C ASP A 158 -5.59 -16.65 14.29
N GLN A 159 -5.31 -15.88 13.22
CA GLN A 159 -4.05 -15.17 12.96
C GLN A 159 -2.78 -16.07 12.99
N GLN A 160 -2.95 -17.39 12.87
CA GLN A 160 -1.83 -18.32 12.75
C GLN A 160 -1.33 -18.39 11.31
N ILE A 161 -0.01 -18.23 11.13
CA ILE A 161 0.67 -18.27 9.84
C ILE A 161 1.03 -19.73 9.51
N GLU A 162 0.42 -20.30 8.46
CA GLU A 162 0.80 -21.60 7.89
C GLU A 162 1.78 -21.39 6.75
N VAL A 163 3.05 -21.79 6.93
CA VAL A 163 4.06 -21.73 5.86
C VAL A 163 3.76 -22.83 4.85
N LEU A 164 3.53 -22.45 3.60
CA LEU A 164 3.38 -23.40 2.50
C LEU A 164 4.77 -23.91 2.10
N PRO A 165 4.89 -25.22 1.77
CA PRO A 165 6.14 -25.75 1.25
C PRO A 165 6.49 -25.03 -0.05
N THR A 166 7.72 -24.51 -0.15
CA THR A 166 8.30 -24.10 -1.42
C THR A 166 8.60 -25.36 -2.21
N GLU A 167 7.83 -25.65 -3.25
CA GLU A 167 8.17 -26.74 -4.17
C GLU A 167 9.55 -26.48 -4.77
N ASN A 168 10.45 -27.47 -4.67
CA ASN A 168 11.80 -27.48 -5.24
C ASN A 168 11.75 -27.60 -6.76
#